data_AF-A0A1G2I0R1-F1
#
_entry.id   AF-A0A1G2I0R1-F1
#
_cell.length_a   1.000
_cell.length_b   1.000
_cell.length_c   1.000
_cell.angle_alpha   90.00
_cell.angle_beta   90.00
_cell.angle_gamma   90.00
#
_symmetry.space_group_name_H-M   'P 1'
#
loop_
_entity.id
_entity.type
_entity.pdbx_description
1 polymer ?
#
loop_
_entity_poly.entity_id
_entity_poly.type
_entity_poly.pdbx_seq_one_letter_code
_entity_poly.pdbx_strand_id
1 'polypeptide(L)'
;MNYLLWLLISGVFFALGEFLSKKFALDPSIKYVIYILVIYSLGVLAWLPAILQRNQLSVVGTLWSIISLLTTVIIGTLLFKEKLNIFGYIGVTTACVSIILLSIR
;
A
#
# COMPACT_ATOMS: atom_id res chain seq x y z
N MET A 1 -3.39 19.25 10.40
CA MET A 1 -2.72 18.22 9.57
C MET A 1 -3.66 17.84 8.43
N ASN A 2 -3.21 17.88 7.16
CA ASN A 2 -4.03 17.53 5.98
C ASN A 2 -4.22 16.00 5.90
N TYR A 3 -5.41 15.52 5.50
CA TYR A 3 -5.73 14.09 5.38
C TYR A 3 -4.79 13.37 4.41
N LEU A 4 -4.29 14.08 3.39
CA LEU A 4 -3.29 13.57 2.45
C LEU A 4 -1.97 13.23 3.15
N LEU A 5 -1.56 14.01 4.15
CA LEU A 5 -0.32 13.70 4.89
C LEU A 5 -0.49 12.42 5.71
N TRP A 6 -1.63 12.26 6.39
CA TRP A 6 -1.94 11.04 7.13
C TRP A 6 -1.99 9.81 6.21
N LEU A 7 -2.58 9.97 5.03
CA LEU A 7 -2.64 8.94 4.00
C LEU A 7 -1.25 8.56 3.49
N LEU A 8 -0.36 9.53 3.26
CA LEU A 8 1.04 9.28 2.90
C LEU A 8 1.82 8.57 4.02
N ILE A 9 1.65 8.99 5.28
CA ILE A 9 2.27 8.33 6.44
C ILE A 9 1.82 6.86 6.52
N SER A 10 0.50 6.61 6.38
CA SER A 10 -0.05 5.26 6.31
C SER A 10 0.57 4.46 5.15
N GLY A 11 0.72 5.09 3.97
CA GLY A 11 1.37 4.51 2.81
C GLY A 11 2.84 4.11 3.05
N VAL A 12 3.60 4.91 3.80
CA VAL A 12 4.99 4.55 4.16
C VAL A 12 5.02 3.34 5.09
N PHE A 13 4.16 3.29 6.11
CA PHE A 13 4.07 2.12 6.99
C PHE A 13 3.63 0.86 6.23
N PHE A 14 2.68 1.01 5.30
CA PHE A 14 2.30 -0.07 4.39
C PHE A 14 3.51 -0.54 3.56
N ALA A 15 4.28 0.37 2.95
CA ALA A 15 5.48 0.03 2.17
C ALA A 15 6.51 -0.76 2.99
N LEU A 16 6.77 -0.33 4.23
CA LEU A 16 7.66 -1.04 5.14
C LEU A 16 7.11 -2.43 5.50
N GLY A 17 5.80 -2.54 5.73
CA GLY A 17 5.12 -3.82 5.95
C GLY A 17 5.24 -4.79 4.78
N GLU A 18 5.02 -4.30 3.55
CA GLU A 18 5.19 -5.10 2.33
C GLU A 18 6.63 -5.56 2.15
N PHE A 19 7.60 -4.67 2.35
CA PHE A 19 9.02 -5.01 2.28
C PHE A 19 9.40 -6.10 3.29
N LEU A 20 8.96 -5.96 4.54
CA LEU A 20 9.22 -6.95 5.60
C LEU A 20 8.50 -8.27 5.33
N SER A 21 7.27 -8.23 4.81
CA SER A 21 6.52 -9.41 4.39
C SER A 21 7.25 -10.17 3.28
N LYS A 22 7.85 -9.45 2.33
CA LYS A 22 8.68 -10.08 1.31
C LYS A 22 9.98 -10.65 1.87
N LYS A 23 10.62 -9.98 2.84
CA LYS A 23 11.79 -10.54 3.55
C LYS A 23 11.44 -11.80 4.32
N PHE A 24 10.28 -11.84 4.98
CA PHE A 24 9.76 -13.03 5.64
C PHE A 24 9.57 -14.20 4.65
N ALA A 25 9.03 -13.94 3.46
CA ALA A 25 8.85 -14.99 2.45
C ALA A 25 10.18 -15.59 1.95
N LEU A 26 11.28 -14.84 2.00
CA LEU A 26 12.61 -15.33 1.63
C LEU A 26 13.33 -16.04 2.77
N ASP A 27 13.16 -15.57 4.00
CA ASP A 27 13.78 -16.13 5.21
C ASP A 27 12.78 -16.08 6.37
N PRO A 28 11.92 -17.12 6.51
CA PRO A 28 10.84 -17.11 7.48
C PRO A 28 11.37 -17.06 8.92
N SER A 29 11.01 -16.00 9.65
CA SER A 29 11.35 -15.86 11.06
C SER A 29 10.26 -15.15 11.87
N ILE A 30 10.13 -15.52 13.14
CA ILE A 30 9.16 -14.91 14.06
C ILE A 30 9.41 -13.40 14.26
N LYS A 31 10.66 -12.95 14.12
CA LYS A 31 11.03 -11.53 14.22
C LYS A 31 10.32 -10.71 13.15
N TYR A 32 10.28 -11.20 11.91
CA TYR A 32 9.56 -10.52 10.85
C TYR A 32 8.06 -10.48 11.13
N VAL A 33 7.47 -11.55 11.65
CA VAL A 33 6.04 -11.56 12.03
C VAL A 33 5.74 -10.43 13.01
N ILE A 34 6.56 -10.27 14.05
CA ILE A 34 6.40 -9.18 15.03
C ILE A 34 6.53 -7.80 14.36
N TYR A 35 7.56 -7.60 13.53
CA TYR A 35 7.76 -6.32 12.85
C TYR A 35 6.62 -5.98 11.89
N ILE A 36 6.11 -6.98 11.16
CA ILE A 36 4.98 -6.85 10.23
C ILE A 36 3.71 -6.43 11.00
N LEU A 37 3.41 -7.10 12.12
CA LEU A 37 2.24 -6.77 12.93
C LEU A 37 2.32 -5.34 13.49
N VAL A 38 3.48 -4.94 14.01
CA VAL A 38 3.69 -3.59 14.54
C VAL A 38 3.53 -2.54 13.45
N ILE A 39 4.19 -2.73 12.29
CA ILE A 39 4.21 -1.70 11.25
C ILE A 39 2.85 -1.55 10.56
N TYR A 40 2.12 -2.64 10.30
CA TYR A 40 0.76 -2.53 9.78
C TYR A 40 -0.20 -1.91 10.79
N SER A 41 -0.04 -2.19 12.09
CA SER A 41 -0.84 -1.54 13.13
C SER A 41 -0.62 -0.02 13.13
N LEU A 42 0.63 0.44 13.01
CA LEU A 42 0.96 1.86 12.86
C LEU A 42 0.37 2.45 11.57
N GLY A 43 0.39 1.69 10.47
CA GLY A 43 -0.23 2.09 9.21
C GLY A 43 -1.74 2.30 9.32
N VAL A 44 -2.43 1.41 10.04
CA VAL A 44 -3.87 1.54 10.33
C VAL A 44 -4.13 2.75 11.23
N LEU A 45 -3.32 2.94 12.29
CA LEU A 45 -3.45 4.09 13.17
C LEU A 45 -3.25 5.42 12.44
N ALA A 46 -2.39 5.49 11.42
CA ALA A 46 -2.22 6.66 10.56
C ALA A 46 -3.36 6.83 9.54
N TRP A 47 -3.98 5.74 9.09
CA TRP A 47 -5.11 5.76 8.17
C TRP A 47 -6.41 6.29 8.81
N LEU A 48 -6.65 5.97 10.09
CA LEU A 48 -7.86 6.39 10.81
C LEU A 48 -8.06 7.92 10.80
N PRO A 49 -7.06 8.76 11.14
CA PRO A 49 -7.16 10.21 10.99
C PRO A 49 -7.44 10.68 9.56
N ALA A 50 -6.88 10.03 8.55
CA ALA A 50 -7.12 10.41 7.14
C ALA A 50 -8.59 10.23 6.76
N ILE A 51 -9.21 9.12 7.18
CA ILE A 51 -10.64 8.88 6.97
C ILE A 51 -11.49 9.82 7.79
N LEU A 52 -11.19 10.01 9.08
CA LEU A 52 -11.98 10.88 9.96
C LEU A 52 -12.04 12.33 9.43
N GLN A 53 -10.96 12.82 8.84
CA GLN A 53 -10.90 14.19 8.31
C GLN A 53 -11.69 14.39 7.01
N ARG A 54 -11.64 13.43 6.08
CA ARG A 54 -12.32 13.55 4.78
C ARG A 54 -13.75 13.00 4.83
N ASN A 55 -14.03 12.08 5.74
CA ASN A 55 -15.31 11.40 5.96
C ASN A 55 -15.95 10.81 4.68
N GLN A 56 -15.10 10.36 3.75
CA GLN A 56 -15.49 9.71 2.50
C GLN A 56 -14.62 8.47 2.31
N LEU A 57 -15.10 7.33 2.80
CA LEU A 57 -14.36 6.07 2.73
C LEU A 57 -13.99 5.71 1.28
N SER A 58 -14.88 5.93 0.32
CA SER A 58 -14.63 5.65 -1.08
C SER A 58 -13.45 6.47 -1.60
N VAL A 59 -13.49 7.81 -1.52
CA VAL A 59 -12.41 8.66 -2.06
C VAL A 59 -11.05 8.37 -1.39
N VAL A 60 -11.02 8.34 -0.05
CA VAL A 60 -9.78 8.11 0.70
C VAL A 60 -9.26 6.69 0.49
N GLY A 61 -10.14 5.70 0.55
CA GLY A 61 -9.79 4.29 0.33
C GLY A 61 -9.26 4.05 -1.07
N THR A 62 -9.87 4.66 -2.08
CA THR A 62 -9.44 4.51 -3.46
C THR A 62 -8.07 5.18 -3.71
N LEU A 63 -7.82 6.38 -3.17
CA LEU A 63 -6.48 6.99 -3.19
C LEU A 63 -5.45 6.09 -2.50
N TRP A 64 -5.80 5.54 -1.33
CA TRP A 64 -4.94 4.62 -0.61
C TRP A 64 -4.65 3.35 -1.42
N SER A 65 -5.64 2.81 -2.15
CA SER A 65 -5.46 1.66 -3.04
C SER A 65 -4.51 1.92 -4.20
N ILE A 66 -4.50 3.14 -4.78
CA ILE A 66 -3.49 3.51 -5.80
C ILE A 66 -2.10 3.44 -5.19
N ILE A 67 -1.92 4.07 -4.02
CA ILE A 67 -0.63 4.12 -3.33
C ILE A 67 -0.15 2.71 -2.98
N SER A 68 -1.02 1.88 -2.41
CA SER A 68 -0.68 0.51 -2.00
C SER A 68 -0.30 -0.34 -3.21
N LEU A 69 -1.07 -0.29 -4.29
CA LEU A 69 -0.80 -1.03 -5.53
C LEU A 69 0.56 -0.64 -6.13
N LEU A 70 0.81 0.67 -6.29
CA LEU A 70 2.08 1.16 -6.82
C LEU A 70 3.25 0.76 -5.92
N THR A 71 3.08 0.88 -4.61
CA THR A 71 4.10 0.51 -3.62
C THR A 71 4.47 -0.96 -3.71
N THR A 72 3.48 -1.87 -3.71
CA THR A 72 3.72 -3.31 -3.82
C THR A 72 4.44 -3.66 -5.13
N VAL A 73 4.01 -3.09 -6.26
CA VAL A 73 4.64 -3.31 -7.56
C VAL A 73 6.09 -2.78 -7.58
N ILE A 74 6.32 -1.58 -7.05
CA ILE A 74 7.67 -0.98 -6.97
C ILE A 74 8.58 -1.82 -6.08
N ILE A 75 8.12 -2.26 -4.92
CA ILE A 75 8.90 -3.10 -4.01
C ILE A 75 9.26 -4.42 -4.70
N GLY A 76 8.28 -5.13 -5.25
CA GLY A 76 8.53 -6.40 -5.94
C GLY A 76 9.50 -6.27 -7.11
N THR A 77 9.25 -5.30 -8.00
CA THR A 77 10.02 -5.14 -9.24
C THR A 77 11.38 -4.46 -9.06
N LEU A 78 11.49 -3.39 -8.28
CA LEU A 78 12.74 -2.63 -8.13
C LEU A 78 13.63 -3.17 -7.00
N LEU A 79 13.06 -3.48 -5.83
CA LEU A 79 13.86 -3.92 -4.67
C LEU A 79 14.15 -5.41 -4.71
N PHE A 80 13.17 -6.23 -5.11
CA PHE A 80 13.30 -7.69 -5.16
C PHE A 80 13.56 -8.23 -6.58
N LYS A 81 13.63 -7.35 -7.59
CA LYS A 81 13.96 -7.69 -8.98
C LYS A 81 13.03 -8.74 -9.59
N GLU A 82 11.77 -8.77 -9.15
CA GLU A 82 10.74 -9.62 -9.72
C GLU A 82 10.42 -9.16 -11.14
N LYS A 83 10.30 -10.12 -12.07
CA LYS A 83 9.94 -9.83 -13.46
C LYS A 83 8.44 -9.92 -13.63
N LEU A 84 7.81 -8.81 -13.98
CA LEU A 84 6.44 -8.80 -14.48
C LEU A 84 6.43 -9.19 -15.96
N ASN A 85 5.57 -10.12 -16.34
CA ASN A 85 5.28 -10.39 -17.75
C ASN A 85 4.37 -9.29 -18.33
N ILE A 86 4.23 -9.22 -19.65
CA ILE A 86 3.39 -8.24 -20.36
C ILE A 86 1.96 -8.18 -19.82
N PHE A 87 1.36 -9.34 -19.49
CA PHE A 87 0.03 -9.41 -18.88
C PHE A 87 -0.02 -8.81 -17.46
N GLY A 88 1.08 -8.91 -16.71
CA GLY A 88 1.20 -8.29 -15.39
C GLY A 88 1.18 -6.77 -15.47
N TYR A 89 1.90 -6.18 -16.43
CA TYR A 89 1.86 -4.74 -16.68
C TYR A 89 0.48 -4.27 -17.12
N ILE A 90 -0.18 -5.00 -18.02
CA ILE A 90 -1.57 -4.72 -18.43
C ILE A 90 -2.48 -4.75 -17.21
N GLY A 91 -2.41 -5.80 -16.38
CA GLY A 91 -3.22 -5.93 -15.17
C GLY A 91 -3.03 -4.78 -14.18
N VAL A 92 -1.79 -4.38 -13.90
CA VAL A 92 -1.50 -3.23 -13.03
C VAL A 92 -2.07 -1.94 -13.61
N THR A 93 -1.94 -1.72 -14.92
CA THR A 93 -2.44 -0.52 -15.60
C THR A 93 -3.97 -0.46 -15.52
N THR A 94 -4.66 -1.57 -15.82
CA THR A 94 -6.12 -1.66 -15.74
C THR A 94 -6.64 -1.52 -14.30
N ALA A 95 -5.91 -2.05 -13.31
CA ALA A 95 -6.22 -1.85 -11.90
C ALA A 95 -6.13 -0.36 -11.53
N CYS A 96 -5.04 0.33 -11.89
CA CYS A 96 -4.90 1.77 -11.69
C CYS A 96 -6.06 2.56 -12.33
N VAL A 97 -6.43 2.25 -13.58
CA VAL A 97 -7.54 2.91 -14.28
C VAL A 97 -8.86 2.67 -13.55
N SER A 98 -9.16 1.43 -13.16
CA SER A 98 -10.39 1.10 -12.40
C SER A 98 -10.47 1.87 -11.08
N ILE A 99 -9.36 1.95 -10.35
CA ILE A 99 -9.26 2.69 -9.09
C ILE A 99 -9.46 4.19 -9.34
N ILE A 100 -8.86 4.77 -10.38
CA ILE A 100 -9.07 6.19 -10.72
C ILE A 100 -10.54 6.45 -11.08
N LEU A 101 -11.17 5.61 -11.90
CA LEU A 101 -12.58 5.77 -12.27
C LEU A 101 -13.52 5.73 -11.07
N LEU A 102 -13.26 4.85 -10.09
CA LEU A 102 -14.01 4.80 -8.83
C LEU A 102 -13.84 6.06 -7.98
N SER A 103 -12.77 6.84 -8.19
CA SER A 103 -12.49 8.06 -7.43
C SER A 103 -13.18 9.31 -7.98
N ILE A 104 -13.70 9.30 -9.22
CA ILE A 104 -14.26 10.48 -9.90
C ILE A 104 -15.75 10.64 -9.52
N ARG A 105 -16.05 10.76 -8.22
CA ARG A 105 -17.42 10.98 -7.74
C ARG A 105 -17.52 12.18 -6.81
#